data_AF-W4B4Z7-F1
#
_entry.id   AF-W4B4Z7-F1
#
_cell.length_a   1.000
_cell.length_b   1.000
_cell.length_c   1.000
_cell.angle_alpha   90.00
_cell.angle_beta   90.00
_cell.angle_gamma   90.00
#
_symmetry.space_group_name_H-M   'P 1'
#
loop_
_entity.id
_entity.type
_entity.pdbx_description
1 polymer ?
#
loop_
_entity_poly.entity_id
_entity_poly.type
_entity_poly.pdbx_seq_one_letter_code
_entity_poly.pdbx_strand_id
1 'polypeptide(L)'
;MKLRWTTAVWSVIYLLLLLSLLTPFSIVTAFLLVLPVAILFTALNTKSFFMHVVPVWLIALLIDPIYLLFAIYFAVPGIIMGYLYRKRKSAMQVLKYGMAVMLVEMLLLLMISTAFFQLNLSDYVDEIVKMTTAPLSEMGVEGGIGGQFLGTELDTQLIKDQTMRLVPFAMIISSFLMTVVTHALARPTLHSMGLSVPRLKPAREWMLPRSLIWYYLLIFFINIATIDSDNTFMKMIVANATPLLQICFMIQALGFFYYLAHERKWHPIVPLLTAIPIVLFPPAMIIGILDLAFPLRQAFSKNKR
;
A
#
# COMPACT_ATOMS: atom_id res chain seq x y z
N MET A 1 -8.44 0.81 -34.64
CA MET A 1 -9.73 1.26 -34.04
C MET A 1 -9.92 0.83 -32.58
N LYS A 2 -9.72 -0.45 -32.21
CA LYS A 2 -9.93 -0.93 -30.82
C LYS A 2 -9.21 -0.10 -29.74
N LEU A 3 -7.96 0.31 -29.97
CA LEU A 3 -7.18 1.11 -29.00
C LEU A 3 -7.73 2.53 -28.76
N ARG A 4 -8.38 3.14 -29.76
CA ARG A 4 -8.93 4.51 -29.64
C ARG A 4 -10.16 4.55 -28.73
N TRP A 5 -11.02 3.53 -28.81
CA TRP A 5 -12.20 3.42 -27.96
C TRP A 5 -11.82 3.08 -26.52
N THR A 6 -10.87 2.17 -26.31
CA THR A 6 -10.43 1.81 -24.96
C THR A 6 -9.79 2.98 -24.23
N THR A 7 -8.98 3.79 -24.92
CA THR A 7 -8.34 4.97 -24.32
C THR A 7 -9.34 6.09 -23.97
N ALA A 8 -10.37 6.31 -24.79
CA ALA A 8 -11.46 7.22 -24.43
C ALA A 8 -12.23 6.76 -23.18
N VAL A 9 -12.53 5.45 -23.08
CA VAL A 9 -13.17 4.86 -21.89
C VAL A 9 -12.31 5.09 -20.64
N TRP A 10 -10.99 4.92 -20.73
CA TRP A 10 -10.10 5.18 -19.59
C TRP A 10 -10.07 6.65 -19.15
N SER A 11 -10.28 7.61 -20.07
CA SER A 11 -10.44 9.02 -19.70
C SER A 11 -11.75 9.28 -18.95
N VAL A 12 -12.84 8.62 -19.36
CA VAL A 12 -14.13 8.70 -18.64
C VAL A 12 -14.01 8.06 -17.27
N ILE A 13 -13.39 6.87 -17.17
CA ILE A 13 -13.11 6.22 -15.88
C ILE A 13 -12.28 7.13 -14.97
N TYR A 14 -11.26 7.82 -15.52
CA TYR A 14 -10.45 8.75 -14.76
C TYR A 14 -11.28 9.89 -14.18
N LEU A 15 -12.14 10.51 -14.99
CA LEU A 15 -13.04 11.57 -14.55
C LEU A 15 -14.00 11.07 -13.45
N LEU A 16 -14.63 9.92 -13.65
CA LEU A 16 -15.56 9.35 -12.67
C LEU A 16 -14.87 9.02 -11.34
N LEU A 17 -13.65 8.48 -11.39
CA LEU A 17 -12.85 8.25 -10.19
C LEU A 17 -12.49 9.56 -9.50
N LEU A 18 -12.12 10.62 -10.23
CA LEU A 18 -11.88 11.93 -9.62
C LEU A 18 -13.11 12.44 -8.87
N LEU A 19 -14.28 12.41 -9.50
CA LEU A 19 -15.53 12.90 -8.89
C LEU A 19 -15.96 12.06 -7.68
N SER A 20 -15.65 10.76 -7.68
CA SER A 20 -15.94 9.83 -6.59
C SER A 20 -15.08 10.06 -5.34
N LEU A 21 -13.99 10.84 -5.40
CA LEU A 21 -13.11 11.08 -4.25
C LEU A 21 -13.78 11.80 -3.07
N LEU A 22 -14.81 12.61 -3.32
CA LEU A 22 -15.55 13.32 -2.28
C LEU A 22 -16.83 12.59 -1.85
N THR A 23 -16.97 11.32 -2.23
CA THR A 23 -18.09 10.46 -1.84
C THR A 23 -17.65 9.47 -0.75
N PRO A 24 -18.58 8.72 -0.12
CA PRO A 24 -18.22 7.66 0.83
C PRO A 24 -17.31 6.57 0.27
N PHE A 25 -17.13 6.48 -1.06
CA PHE A 25 -16.24 5.54 -1.73
C PHE A 25 -14.81 6.06 -1.92
N SER A 26 -14.44 7.15 -1.24
CA SER A 26 -13.15 7.85 -1.38
C SER A 26 -11.93 6.93 -1.22
N ILE A 27 -11.95 6.02 -0.24
CA ILE A 27 -10.86 5.08 0.03
C ILE A 27 -10.62 4.17 -1.19
N VAL A 28 -11.65 3.47 -1.65
CA VAL A 28 -11.57 2.56 -2.81
C VAL A 28 -11.15 3.34 -4.06
N THR A 29 -11.72 4.53 -4.22
CA THR A 29 -11.44 5.43 -5.33
C THR A 29 -9.97 5.85 -5.38
N ALA A 30 -9.39 6.22 -4.23
CA ALA A 30 -7.99 6.60 -4.12
C ALA A 30 -7.06 5.47 -4.58
N PHE A 31 -7.32 4.22 -4.18
CA PHE A 31 -6.53 3.05 -4.61
C PHE A 31 -6.54 2.82 -6.13
N LEU A 32 -7.57 3.30 -6.83
CA LEU A 32 -7.75 3.09 -8.27
C LEU A 32 -7.31 4.29 -9.10
N LEU A 33 -7.02 5.45 -8.52
CA LEU A 33 -6.90 6.69 -9.29
C LEU A 33 -5.59 6.83 -10.08
N VAL A 34 -4.53 6.18 -9.60
CA VAL A 34 -3.24 6.10 -10.29
C VAL A 34 -3.33 5.22 -11.56
N LEU A 35 -4.22 4.22 -11.55
CA LEU A 35 -4.41 3.23 -12.62
C LEU A 35 -4.77 3.83 -13.98
N PRO A 36 -5.84 4.64 -14.14
CA PRO A 36 -6.20 5.19 -15.44
C PRO A 36 -5.08 6.05 -16.03
N VAL A 37 -4.39 6.84 -15.21
CA VAL A 37 -3.25 7.65 -15.65
C VAL A 37 -2.12 6.77 -16.15
N ALA A 38 -1.75 5.73 -15.40
CA ALA A 38 -0.72 4.78 -15.81
C ALA A 38 -1.06 4.06 -17.13
N ILE A 39 -2.32 3.68 -17.32
CA ILE A 39 -2.79 3.05 -18.56
C ILE A 39 -2.73 4.02 -19.73
N LEU A 40 -3.32 5.21 -19.59
CA LEU A 40 -3.34 6.24 -20.63
C LEU A 40 -1.91 6.64 -21.03
N PHE A 41 -1.04 6.87 -20.05
CA PHE A 41 0.35 7.22 -20.33
C PHE A 41 1.10 6.07 -20.99
N THR A 42 0.84 4.80 -20.63
CA THR A 42 1.51 3.67 -21.31
C THR A 42 1.04 3.52 -22.76
N ALA A 43 -0.27 3.66 -23.00
CA ALA A 43 -0.91 3.34 -24.28
C ALA A 43 -0.82 4.46 -25.34
N LEU A 44 -0.71 5.72 -24.91
CA LEU A 44 -0.69 6.88 -25.79
C LEU A 44 0.72 7.47 -25.91
N ASN A 45 0.99 8.21 -26.99
CA ASN A 45 2.15 9.10 -27.03
C ASN A 45 1.92 10.33 -26.13
N THR A 46 2.97 11.09 -25.81
CA THR A 46 2.87 12.20 -24.85
C THR A 46 1.85 13.27 -25.26
N LYS A 47 1.79 13.63 -26.55
CA LYS A 47 0.82 14.62 -27.06
C LYS A 47 -0.63 14.12 -26.89
N SER A 48 -0.89 12.89 -27.30
CA SER A 48 -2.21 12.26 -27.20
C SER A 48 -2.61 12.00 -25.75
N PHE A 49 -1.67 11.70 -24.86
CA PHE A 49 -1.97 11.60 -23.42
C PHE A 49 -2.55 12.92 -22.89
N PHE A 50 -1.92 14.05 -23.16
CA PHE A 50 -2.45 15.35 -22.73
C PHE A 50 -3.78 15.71 -23.40
N MET A 51 -4.01 15.32 -24.66
CA MET A 51 -5.31 15.49 -25.32
C MET A 51 -6.45 14.75 -24.59
N HIS A 52 -6.15 13.66 -23.87
CA HIS A 52 -7.12 12.90 -23.08
C HIS A 52 -7.25 13.41 -21.64
N VAL A 53 -6.13 13.83 -21.03
CA VAL A 53 -6.07 14.20 -19.60
C VAL A 53 -6.48 15.64 -19.35
N VAL A 54 -6.10 16.58 -20.23
CA VAL A 54 -6.42 18.01 -20.06
C VAL A 54 -7.94 18.26 -20.03
N PRO A 55 -8.77 17.68 -20.91
CA PRO A 55 -10.21 17.85 -20.81
C PRO A 55 -10.79 17.34 -19.49
N VAL A 56 -10.28 16.21 -18.98
CA VAL A 56 -10.69 15.66 -17.68
C VAL A 56 -10.37 16.65 -16.56
N TRP A 57 -9.16 17.22 -16.57
CA TRP A 57 -8.74 18.23 -15.59
C TRP A 57 -9.55 19.52 -15.67
N LEU A 58 -9.87 19.99 -16.89
CA LEU A 58 -10.70 21.18 -17.08
C LEU A 58 -12.12 20.95 -16.55
N ILE A 59 -12.73 19.80 -16.85
CA ILE A 59 -14.07 19.46 -16.33
C ILE A 59 -14.04 19.36 -14.81
N ALA A 60 -13.03 18.69 -14.24
CA ALA A 60 -12.84 18.57 -12.79
C ALA A 60 -12.71 19.96 -12.12
N LEU A 61 -11.92 20.86 -12.72
CA LEU A 61 -11.72 22.23 -12.26
C LEU A 61 -13.01 23.06 -12.27
N LEU A 62 -13.87 22.87 -13.27
CA LEU A 62 -15.16 23.57 -13.37
C LEU A 62 -16.15 23.14 -12.29
N ILE A 63 -16.00 21.93 -11.74
CA ILE A 63 -16.85 21.41 -10.66
C ILE A 63 -16.35 21.92 -9.31
N ASP A 64 -15.08 21.65 -8.99
CA ASP A 64 -14.43 22.18 -7.79
C ASP A 64 -12.90 22.21 -8.01
N PRO A 65 -12.21 23.33 -7.70
CA PRO A 65 -10.76 23.43 -7.77
C PRO A 65 -9.99 22.33 -7.03
N ILE A 66 -10.55 21.74 -5.97
CA ILE A 66 -9.91 20.66 -5.22
C ILE A 66 -9.68 19.41 -6.07
N TYR A 67 -10.57 19.12 -7.03
CA TYR A 67 -10.41 17.97 -7.92
C TYR A 67 -9.20 18.11 -8.84
N LEU A 68 -8.83 19.34 -9.22
CA LEU A 68 -7.61 19.57 -9.99
C LEU A 68 -6.36 19.23 -9.16
N LEU A 69 -6.35 19.59 -7.87
CA LEU A 69 -5.26 19.24 -6.97
C LEU A 69 -5.12 17.72 -6.83
N PHE A 70 -6.23 17.00 -6.62
CA PHE A 70 -6.22 15.54 -6.61
C PHE A 70 -5.78 14.96 -7.96
N ALA A 71 -6.23 15.52 -9.07
CA ALA A 71 -5.86 15.06 -10.40
C ALA A 71 -4.37 15.17 -10.65
N ILE A 72 -3.75 16.28 -10.25
CA ILE A 72 -2.30 16.50 -10.34
C ILE A 72 -1.57 15.51 -9.43
N TYR A 73 -2.01 15.39 -8.17
CA TYR A 73 -1.42 14.48 -7.19
C TYR A 73 -1.37 13.03 -7.71
N PHE A 74 -2.51 12.47 -8.13
CA PHE A 74 -2.52 11.09 -8.64
C PHE A 74 -1.90 10.93 -10.04
N ALA A 75 -1.69 12.02 -10.78
CA ALA A 75 -1.10 11.95 -12.11
C ALA A 75 0.41 11.68 -12.08
N VAL A 76 1.15 12.26 -11.13
CA VAL A 76 2.61 12.09 -10.99
C VAL A 76 3.03 10.61 -10.91
N PRO A 77 2.54 9.80 -9.95
CA PRO A 77 2.88 8.38 -9.82
C PRO A 77 2.38 7.58 -11.02
N GLY A 78 1.21 7.93 -11.57
CA GLY A 78 0.63 7.26 -12.74
C GLY A 78 1.51 7.45 -13.98
N ILE A 79 2.00 8.66 -14.21
CA ILE A 79 2.94 8.97 -15.30
C ILE A 79 4.25 8.20 -15.11
N ILE A 80 4.81 8.15 -13.90
CA ILE A 80 6.08 7.46 -13.65
C ILE A 80 5.93 5.95 -13.86
N MET A 81 4.89 5.33 -13.30
CA MET A 81 4.62 3.91 -13.55
C MET A 81 4.36 3.64 -15.04
N GLY A 82 3.57 4.49 -15.70
CA GLY A 82 3.29 4.40 -17.13
C GLY A 82 4.53 4.51 -18.01
N TYR A 83 5.45 5.41 -17.65
CA TYR A 83 6.73 5.56 -18.32
C TYR A 83 7.59 4.29 -18.19
N LEU A 84 7.66 3.72 -16.99
CA LEU A 84 8.42 2.48 -16.74
C LEU A 84 7.80 1.28 -17.47
N TYR A 85 6.47 1.20 -17.58
CA TYR A 85 5.78 0.21 -18.41
C TYR A 85 6.12 0.36 -19.89
N ARG A 86 6.08 1.59 -20.43
CA ARG A 86 6.45 1.87 -21.83
C ARG A 86 7.91 1.47 -22.11
N LYS A 87 8.81 1.67 -21.14
CA LYS A 87 10.22 1.25 -21.19
C LYS A 87 10.45 -0.23 -20.87
N ARG A 88 9.39 -1.02 -20.64
CA ARG A 88 9.44 -2.45 -20.31
C ARG A 88 10.39 -2.77 -19.15
N LYS A 89 10.46 -1.87 -18.15
CA LYS A 89 11.25 -2.09 -16.93
C LYS A 89 10.65 -3.23 -16.11
N SER A 90 11.48 -3.90 -15.31
CA SER A 90 11.01 -5.06 -14.54
C SER A 90 9.90 -4.67 -13.57
N ALA A 91 8.99 -5.59 -13.26
CA ALA A 91 7.86 -5.30 -12.38
C ALA A 91 8.31 -4.79 -11.00
N MET A 92 9.41 -5.33 -10.48
CA MET A 92 10.02 -4.85 -9.22
C MET A 92 10.53 -3.41 -9.32
N GLN A 93 11.10 -3.02 -10.47
CA GLN A 93 11.49 -1.62 -10.69
C GLN A 93 10.26 -0.70 -10.70
N VAL A 94 9.18 -1.11 -11.37
CA VAL A 94 7.93 -0.34 -11.37
C VAL A 94 7.37 -0.16 -9.96
N LEU A 95 7.30 -1.24 -9.18
CA LEU A 95 6.83 -1.17 -7.79
C LEU A 95 7.72 -0.27 -6.93
N LYS A 96 9.05 -0.43 -7.02
CA LYS A 96 10.01 0.36 -6.22
C LYS A 96 9.87 1.86 -6.51
N TYR A 97 9.88 2.24 -7.79
CA TYR A 97 9.80 3.67 -8.15
C TYR A 97 8.40 4.24 -7.95
N GLY A 98 7.34 3.47 -8.22
CA GLY A 98 5.96 3.90 -7.93
C GLY A 98 5.73 4.16 -6.45
N MET A 99 6.17 3.23 -5.58
CA MET A 99 6.09 3.39 -4.13
C MET A 99 6.93 4.58 -3.65
N ALA A 100 8.16 4.72 -4.15
CA ALA A 100 9.03 5.83 -3.76
C ALA A 100 8.44 7.19 -4.13
N VAL A 101 7.89 7.33 -5.34
CA VAL A 101 7.24 8.57 -5.79
C VAL A 101 6.02 8.86 -4.94
N MET A 102 5.13 7.88 -4.74
CA MET A 102 3.95 8.04 -3.89
C MET A 102 4.32 8.50 -2.48
N LEU A 103 5.34 7.90 -1.88
CA LEU A 103 5.79 8.25 -0.54
C LEU A 103 6.39 9.66 -0.49
N VAL A 104 7.24 10.01 -1.46
CA VAL A 104 7.80 11.37 -1.58
C VAL A 104 6.70 12.40 -1.75
N GLU A 105 5.70 12.10 -2.56
CA GLU A 105 4.57 12.99 -2.81
C GLU A 105 3.71 13.19 -1.57
N MET A 106 3.42 12.13 -0.80
CA MET A 106 2.74 12.24 0.49
C MET A 106 3.54 13.10 1.49
N LEU A 107 4.87 12.94 1.52
CA LEU A 107 5.75 13.76 2.38
C LEU A 107 5.78 15.22 1.93
N LEU A 108 5.83 15.49 0.62
CA LEU A 108 5.76 16.83 0.07
C LEU A 108 4.42 17.49 0.37
N LEU A 109 3.32 16.74 0.21
CA LEU A 109 1.99 17.24 0.53
C LEU A 109 1.89 17.64 2.02
N LEU A 110 2.39 16.79 2.92
CA LEU A 110 2.44 17.07 4.36
C LEU A 110 3.32 18.30 4.68
N MET A 111 4.47 18.43 4.02
CA MET A 111 5.36 19.57 4.18
C MET A 111 4.71 20.87 3.68
N ILE A 112 4.06 20.83 2.52
CA ILE A 112 3.38 21.98 1.93
C ILE A 112 2.17 22.39 2.79
N SER A 113 1.37 21.42 3.26
CA SER A 113 0.19 21.68 4.10
C SER A 113 0.58 22.36 5.41
N THR A 114 1.64 21.88 6.06
CA THR A 114 2.16 22.46 7.31
C THR A 114 2.81 23.82 7.10
N ALA A 115 3.63 23.99 6.06
CA ALA A 115 4.40 25.22 5.84
C ALA A 115 3.57 26.38 5.28
N PHE A 116 2.64 26.11 4.35
CA PHE A 116 1.90 27.17 3.63
C PHE A 116 0.46 27.36 4.11
N PHE A 117 -0.17 26.31 4.62
CA PHE A 117 -1.59 26.34 5.00
C PHE A 117 -1.82 26.29 6.52
N GLN A 118 -0.74 26.21 7.31
CA GLN A 118 -0.79 26.10 8.78
C GLN A 118 -1.67 24.93 9.27
N LEU A 119 -1.84 23.91 8.42
CA LEU A 119 -2.59 22.72 8.76
C LEU A 119 -1.70 21.82 9.60
N ASN A 120 -2.03 21.66 10.89
CA ASN A 120 -1.28 20.77 11.76
C ASN A 120 -1.71 19.32 11.52
N LEU A 121 -0.73 18.43 11.40
CA LEU A 121 -0.99 17.00 11.34
C LEU A 121 -1.79 16.51 12.56
N SER A 122 -1.64 17.16 13.70
CA SER A 122 -2.40 16.84 14.92
C SER A 122 -3.90 17.03 14.74
N ASP A 123 -4.32 18.09 14.04
CA ASP A 123 -5.75 18.39 13.81
C ASP A 123 -6.39 17.32 12.91
N TYR A 124 -5.64 16.86 11.90
CA TYR A 124 -6.07 15.76 11.03
C TYR A 124 -6.15 14.42 11.77
N VAL A 125 -5.18 14.13 12.64
CA VAL A 125 -5.23 12.94 13.49
C VAL A 125 -6.42 13.01 14.46
N ASP A 126 -6.72 14.18 15.02
CA ASP A 126 -7.91 14.36 15.87
C ASP A 126 -9.20 14.03 15.13
N GLU A 127 -9.31 14.46 13.88
CA GLU A 127 -10.46 14.16 13.03
C GLU A 127 -10.58 12.64 12.78
N ILE A 128 -9.48 11.97 12.43
CA ILE A 128 -9.46 10.51 12.26
C ILE A 128 -9.88 9.80 13.55
N VAL A 129 -9.29 10.17 14.69
CA VAL A 129 -9.61 9.53 15.96
C VAL A 129 -11.09 9.69 16.27
N LYS A 130 -11.64 10.91 16.15
CA LYS A 130 -13.07 11.17 16.33
C LYS A 130 -13.95 10.33 15.41
N MET A 131 -13.62 10.24 14.11
CA MET A 131 -14.39 9.41 13.17
C MET A 131 -14.34 7.92 13.53
N THR A 132 -13.22 7.44 14.07
CA THR A 132 -13.06 6.03 14.45
C THR A 132 -13.71 5.68 15.79
N THR A 133 -13.76 6.62 16.74
CA THR A 133 -14.31 6.38 18.08
C THR A 133 -15.79 6.76 18.20
N ALA A 134 -16.30 7.68 17.39
CA ALA A 134 -17.70 8.11 17.45
C ALA A 134 -18.70 6.95 17.33
N PRO A 135 -18.59 6.00 16.38
CA PRO A 135 -19.51 4.87 16.30
C PRO A 135 -19.48 3.97 17.56
N LEU A 136 -18.31 3.85 18.20
CA LEU A 136 -18.15 3.05 19.42
C LEU A 136 -18.85 3.70 20.62
N SER A 137 -18.75 5.02 20.73
CA SER A 137 -19.46 5.81 21.75
C SER A 137 -20.98 5.79 21.52
N GLU A 138 -21.43 5.91 20.28
CA GLU A 138 -22.86 5.88 19.90
C GLU A 138 -23.51 4.52 20.17
N MET A 139 -22.74 3.43 20.05
CA MET A 139 -23.18 2.07 20.36
C MET A 139 -23.20 1.75 21.87
N GLY A 140 -22.85 2.70 22.75
CA GLY A 140 -22.87 2.52 24.20
C GLY A 140 -21.87 1.47 24.72
N VAL A 141 -20.83 1.16 23.92
CA VAL A 141 -19.82 0.13 24.25
C VAL A 141 -19.03 0.51 25.50
N GLU A 142 -18.99 1.80 25.84
CA GLU A 142 -18.39 2.34 27.07
C GLU A 142 -19.02 1.74 28.36
N GLY A 143 -20.27 1.27 28.33
CA GLY A 143 -20.97 0.71 29.50
C GLY A 143 -21.31 -0.79 29.42
N GLY A 144 -20.93 -1.49 28.34
CA GLY A 144 -21.35 -2.87 28.07
C GLY A 144 -20.22 -3.91 28.11
N ILE A 145 -20.56 -5.17 27.80
CA ILE A 145 -19.64 -6.34 27.78
C ILE A 145 -18.43 -6.11 26.84
N GLY A 146 -18.55 -5.23 25.84
CA GLY A 146 -17.46 -4.80 24.96
C GLY A 146 -16.42 -3.90 25.62
N GLY A 147 -16.81 -3.04 26.58
CA GLY A 147 -15.89 -2.20 27.36
C GLY A 147 -15.00 -3.02 28.31
N GLN A 148 -15.49 -4.19 28.76
CA GLN A 148 -14.71 -5.11 29.60
C GLN A 148 -13.68 -5.93 28.81
N PHE A 149 -13.90 -6.15 27.50
CA PHE A 149 -12.93 -6.79 26.60
C PHE A 149 -11.90 -5.82 26.03
N LEU A 150 -12.28 -4.55 25.84
CA LEU A 150 -11.41 -3.52 25.27
C LEU A 150 -10.52 -2.84 26.33
N GLY A 151 -10.90 -2.91 27.61
CA GLY A 151 -10.16 -2.28 28.70
C GLY A 151 -10.26 -0.76 28.63
N THR A 152 -10.78 -0.16 29.70
CA THR A 152 -10.77 1.27 30.01
C THR A 152 -11.71 2.18 29.21
N GLU A 153 -12.13 3.25 29.88
CA GLU A 153 -12.61 4.50 29.26
C GLU A 153 -11.78 4.77 28.00
N LEU A 154 -12.44 5.12 26.88
CA LEU A 154 -11.76 5.46 25.64
C LEU A 154 -10.83 6.66 25.88
N ASP A 155 -9.59 6.39 26.28
CA ASP A 155 -8.56 7.41 26.42
C ASP A 155 -8.18 7.90 25.02
N THR A 156 -8.94 8.89 24.59
CA THR A 156 -8.85 9.49 23.27
C THR A 156 -7.47 10.14 23.08
N GLN A 157 -6.80 10.58 24.17
CA GLN A 157 -5.45 11.12 24.11
C GLN A 157 -4.43 10.01 23.84
N LEU A 158 -4.53 8.88 24.53
CA LEU A 158 -3.67 7.72 24.26
C LEU A 158 -3.83 7.21 22.82
N ILE A 159 -5.06 7.14 22.31
CA ILE A 159 -5.35 6.74 20.92
C ILE A 159 -4.77 7.74 19.94
N LYS A 160 -4.92 9.05 20.20
CA LYS A 160 -4.32 10.12 19.40
C LYS A 160 -2.81 9.98 19.34
N ASP A 161 -2.14 9.79 20.47
CA ASP A 161 -0.68 9.67 20.54
C ASP A 161 -0.17 8.42 19.81
N GLN A 162 -0.88 7.30 19.92
CA GLN A 162 -0.57 6.09 19.17
C GLN A 162 -0.78 6.28 17.66
N THR A 163 -1.90 6.91 17.26
CA THR A 163 -2.22 7.18 15.85
C THR A 163 -1.17 8.10 15.23
N MET A 164 -0.78 9.16 15.94
CA MET A 164 0.26 10.10 15.52
C MET A 164 1.59 9.39 15.28
N ARG A 165 1.98 8.44 16.15
CA ARG A 165 3.20 7.64 15.98
C ARG A 165 3.16 6.72 14.77
N LEU A 166 1.98 6.31 14.31
CA LEU A 166 1.80 5.40 13.16
C LEU A 166 1.58 6.12 11.82
N VAL A 167 1.56 7.45 11.79
CA VAL A 167 1.45 8.22 10.53
C VAL A 167 2.52 7.81 9.50
N PRO A 168 3.82 7.69 9.85
CA PRO A 168 4.83 7.28 8.88
C PRO A 168 4.57 5.87 8.31
N PHE A 169 4.17 4.92 9.16
CA PHE A 169 3.77 3.58 8.77
C PHE A 169 2.58 3.60 7.80
N ALA A 170 1.55 4.38 8.11
CA ALA A 170 0.37 4.53 7.26
C ALA A 170 0.73 5.07 5.86
N MET A 171 1.66 6.04 5.77
CA MET A 171 2.14 6.56 4.48
C MET A 171 2.91 5.49 3.68
N ILE A 172 3.80 4.74 4.34
CA ILE A 172 4.58 3.66 3.71
C ILE A 172 3.66 2.55 3.21
N ILE A 173 2.69 2.12 4.02
CA ILE A 173 1.76 1.06 3.64
C ILE A 173 0.78 1.53 2.55
N SER A 174 0.27 2.76 2.64
CA SER A 174 -0.62 3.30 1.61
C SER A 174 0.09 3.42 0.27
N SER A 175 1.31 3.98 0.24
CA SER A 175 2.12 4.06 -0.98
C SER A 175 2.42 2.67 -1.58
N PHE A 176 2.75 1.69 -0.74
CA PHE A 176 2.94 0.30 -1.16
C PHE A 176 1.66 -0.30 -1.77
N LEU A 177 0.55 -0.26 -1.03
CA LEU A 177 -0.71 -0.87 -1.45
C LEU A 177 -1.25 -0.25 -2.74
N MET A 178 -1.25 1.08 -2.84
CA MET A 178 -1.70 1.80 -4.05
C MET A 178 -0.87 1.41 -5.27
N THR A 179 0.45 1.31 -5.10
CA THR A 179 1.35 0.92 -6.20
C THR A 179 1.15 -0.55 -6.60
N VAL A 180 0.96 -1.45 -5.63
CA VAL A 180 0.71 -2.87 -5.89
C VAL A 180 -0.64 -3.08 -6.57
N VAL A 181 -1.70 -2.44 -6.09
CA VAL A 181 -3.05 -2.48 -6.71
C VAL A 181 -2.99 -1.95 -8.14
N THR A 182 -2.37 -0.79 -8.33
CA THR A 182 -2.16 -0.21 -9.67
C THR A 182 -1.44 -1.18 -10.58
N HIS A 183 -0.34 -1.80 -10.11
CA HIS A 183 0.41 -2.74 -10.94
C HIS A 183 -0.37 -4.03 -11.25
N ALA A 184 -1.08 -4.57 -10.27
CA ALA A 184 -1.88 -5.77 -10.41
C ALA A 184 -3.00 -5.60 -11.45
N LEU A 185 -3.62 -4.41 -11.50
CA LEU A 185 -4.70 -4.08 -12.44
C LEU A 185 -4.21 -3.55 -13.79
N ALA A 186 -3.11 -2.78 -13.81
CA ALA A 186 -2.56 -2.21 -15.04
C ALA A 186 -2.07 -3.32 -15.97
N ARG A 187 -1.47 -4.37 -15.42
CA ARG A 187 -0.89 -5.46 -16.20
C ARG A 187 -1.89 -6.21 -17.10
N PRO A 188 -2.97 -6.83 -16.58
CA PRO A 188 -3.94 -7.53 -17.42
C PRO A 188 -4.63 -6.58 -18.40
N THR A 189 -4.90 -5.34 -17.98
CA THR A 189 -5.49 -4.30 -18.83
C THR A 189 -4.60 -3.93 -20.00
N LEU A 190 -3.33 -3.63 -19.76
CA LEU A 190 -2.38 -3.29 -20.82
C LEU A 190 -2.15 -4.49 -21.76
N HIS A 191 -2.12 -5.70 -21.20
CA HIS A 191 -2.02 -6.92 -22.01
C HIS A 191 -3.21 -7.11 -22.94
N SER A 192 -4.45 -6.85 -22.47
CA SER A 192 -5.64 -6.94 -23.33
C SER A 192 -5.67 -5.85 -24.42
N MET A 193 -4.96 -4.74 -24.21
CA MET A 193 -4.72 -3.68 -25.20
C MET A 193 -3.57 -4.01 -26.18
N GLY A 194 -2.93 -5.18 -26.07
CA GLY A 194 -1.81 -5.60 -26.93
C GLY A 194 -0.45 -5.06 -26.49
N LEU A 195 -0.34 -4.50 -25.27
CA LEU A 195 0.88 -3.94 -24.71
C LEU A 195 1.53 -4.94 -23.73
N SER A 196 2.79 -5.27 -23.99
CA SER A 196 3.54 -6.21 -23.15
C SER A 196 4.08 -5.51 -21.89
N VAL A 197 3.56 -5.91 -20.72
CA VAL A 197 4.07 -5.46 -19.41
C VAL A 197 4.77 -6.62 -18.69
N PRO A 198 6.02 -6.44 -18.22
CA PRO A 198 6.76 -7.47 -17.48
C PRO A 198 5.97 -7.99 -16.27
N ARG A 199 6.04 -9.31 -16.05
CA ARG A 199 5.41 -10.01 -14.92
C ARG A 199 6.28 -9.86 -13.66
N LEU A 200 5.63 -9.80 -12.49
CA LEU A 200 6.31 -10.15 -11.24
C LEU A 200 6.73 -11.61 -11.29
N LYS A 201 7.82 -11.94 -10.59
CA LYS A 201 8.19 -13.34 -10.38
C LYS A 201 7.03 -14.07 -9.69
N PRO A 202 6.78 -15.36 -10.00
CA PRO A 202 5.82 -16.17 -9.28
C PRO A 202 6.06 -16.11 -7.76
N ALA A 203 4.99 -16.17 -6.95
CA ALA A 203 5.09 -16.08 -5.49
C ALA A 203 6.04 -17.13 -4.87
N ARG A 204 6.09 -18.33 -5.44
CA ARG A 204 7.03 -19.41 -5.06
C ARG A 204 8.52 -19.05 -5.18
N GLU A 205 8.84 -18.02 -5.96
CA GLU A 205 10.21 -17.52 -6.17
C GLU A 205 10.50 -16.25 -5.35
N TRP A 206 9.53 -15.76 -4.57
CA TRP A 206 9.75 -14.61 -3.71
C TRP A 206 10.72 -15.00 -2.60
N MET A 207 11.85 -14.28 -2.57
CA MET A 207 12.86 -14.37 -1.52
C MET A 207 13.32 -12.96 -1.20
N LEU A 208 13.06 -12.55 0.04
CA LEU A 208 13.57 -11.31 0.60
C LEU A 208 15.06 -11.41 0.95
N PRO A 209 15.78 -10.29 1.11
CA PRO A 209 17.19 -10.32 1.47
C PRO A 209 17.36 -10.77 2.93
N ARG A 210 18.34 -11.65 3.18
CA ARG A 210 18.65 -12.18 4.52
C ARG A 210 18.99 -11.10 5.55
N SER A 211 19.42 -9.91 5.11
CA SER A 211 19.68 -8.77 5.97
C SER A 211 18.46 -8.32 6.79
N LEU A 212 17.22 -8.62 6.35
CA LEU A 212 16.01 -8.31 7.12
C LEU A 212 15.99 -8.96 8.50
N ILE A 213 16.64 -10.11 8.69
CA ILE A 213 16.76 -10.76 10.00
C ILE A 213 17.56 -9.88 10.95
N TRP A 214 18.67 -9.31 10.47
CA TRP A 214 19.52 -8.44 11.28
C TRP A 214 18.82 -7.11 11.61
N TYR A 215 18.07 -6.54 10.66
CA TYR A 215 17.24 -5.38 10.94
C TYR A 215 16.17 -5.69 12.00
N TYR A 216 15.54 -6.87 11.94
CA TYR A 216 14.58 -7.30 12.96
C TYR A 216 15.21 -7.47 14.34
N LEU A 217 16.37 -8.13 14.43
CA LEU A 217 17.09 -8.26 15.70
C LEU A 217 17.50 -6.89 16.27
N LEU A 218 17.99 -5.98 15.41
CA LEU A 218 18.32 -4.63 15.82
C LEU A 218 17.11 -3.90 16.42
N ILE A 219 15.98 -3.89 15.71
CA ILE A 219 14.75 -3.25 16.19
C ILE A 219 14.23 -3.93 17.47
N PHE A 220 14.35 -5.25 17.59
CA PHE A 220 13.98 -5.97 18.80
C PHE A 220 14.82 -5.54 20.01
N PHE A 221 16.14 -5.42 19.87
CA PHE A 221 17.00 -4.94 20.96
C PHE A 221 16.75 -3.47 21.28
N ILE A 222 16.52 -2.61 20.28
CA ILE A 222 16.14 -1.21 20.51
C ILE A 222 14.81 -1.15 21.27
N ASN A 223 13.83 -1.98 20.92
CA ASN A 223 12.56 -2.05 21.63
C ASN A 223 12.78 -2.35 23.10
N ILE A 224 13.48 -3.45 23.44
CA ILE A 224 13.80 -3.80 24.83
C ILE A 224 14.51 -2.67 25.56
N ALA A 225 15.54 -2.08 24.93
CA ALA A 225 16.31 -0.99 25.53
C ALA A 225 15.49 0.30 25.74
N THR A 226 14.34 0.45 25.09
CA THR A 226 13.55 1.68 25.09
C THR A 226 12.21 1.56 25.81
N ILE A 227 11.84 0.38 26.31
CA ILE A 227 10.59 0.12 27.07
C ILE A 227 10.36 1.21 28.12
N ASP A 228 11.32 1.39 29.02
CA ASP A 228 11.24 2.36 30.13
C ASP A 228 11.88 3.72 29.82
N SER A 229 12.23 3.98 28.56
CA SER A 229 12.88 5.25 28.17
C SER A 229 11.88 6.31 27.77
N ASP A 230 12.16 7.57 28.06
CA ASP A 230 11.36 8.72 27.57
C ASP A 230 11.73 9.13 26.13
N ASN A 231 12.57 8.35 25.44
CA ASN A 231 13.02 8.66 24.09
C ASN A 231 11.92 8.41 23.06
N THR A 232 11.09 9.41 22.83
CA THR A 232 9.95 9.37 21.89
C THR A 232 10.37 9.05 20.46
N PHE A 233 11.54 9.52 20.03
CA PHE A 233 12.04 9.30 18.67
C PHE A 233 12.37 7.80 18.43
N MET A 234 13.06 7.17 19.38
CA MET A 234 13.35 5.73 19.28
C MET A 234 12.07 4.88 19.37
N LYS A 235 11.15 5.24 20.28
CA LYS A 235 9.84 4.59 20.35
C LYS A 235 9.06 4.71 19.04
N MET A 236 9.13 5.85 18.36
CA MET A 236 8.53 6.04 17.03
C MET A 236 9.18 5.14 15.97
N ILE A 237 10.52 5.06 15.91
CA ILE A 237 11.21 4.16 14.97
C ILE A 237 10.76 2.71 15.19
N VAL A 238 10.74 2.24 16.44
CA VAL A 238 10.33 0.87 16.78
C VAL A 238 8.87 0.62 16.38
N ALA A 239 7.97 1.56 16.68
CA ALA A 239 6.54 1.44 16.40
C ALA A 239 6.22 1.32 14.90
N ASN A 240 7.05 1.89 14.02
CA ASN A 240 6.87 1.83 12.57
C ASN A 240 7.68 0.69 11.93
N ALA A 241 8.94 0.49 12.34
CA ALA A 241 9.83 -0.51 11.75
C ALA A 241 9.38 -1.94 12.08
N THR A 242 8.88 -2.18 13.29
CA THR A 242 8.40 -3.49 13.72
C THR A 242 7.30 -4.02 12.78
N PRO A 243 6.14 -3.35 12.60
CA PRO A 243 5.09 -3.86 11.73
C PRO A 243 5.52 -3.96 10.26
N LEU A 244 6.39 -3.07 9.76
CA LEU A 244 6.93 -3.19 8.40
C LEU A 244 7.72 -4.50 8.20
N LEU A 245 8.59 -4.82 9.15
CA LEU A 245 9.37 -6.06 9.13
C LEU A 245 8.46 -7.30 9.27
N GLN A 246 7.44 -7.23 10.13
CA GLN A 246 6.44 -8.29 10.25
C GLN A 246 5.73 -8.55 8.92
N ILE A 247 5.29 -7.50 8.20
CA ILE A 247 4.68 -7.62 6.87
C ILE A 247 5.65 -8.25 5.88
N CYS A 248 6.94 -7.87 5.92
CA CYS A 248 7.96 -8.49 5.07
C CYS A 248 8.06 -10.00 5.33
N PHE A 249 8.10 -10.42 6.60
CA PHE A 249 8.13 -11.83 6.95
C PHE A 249 6.83 -12.57 6.62
N MET A 250 5.67 -11.92 6.71
CA MET A 250 4.40 -12.49 6.24
C MET A 250 4.42 -12.74 4.73
N ILE A 251 4.93 -11.78 3.93
CA ILE A 251 5.11 -11.96 2.47
C ILE A 251 6.07 -13.12 2.18
N GLN A 252 7.17 -13.24 2.95
CA GLN A 252 8.11 -14.35 2.83
C GLN A 252 7.46 -15.70 3.17
N ALA A 253 6.68 -15.76 4.26
CA ALA A 253 5.94 -16.94 4.66
C ALA A 253 4.95 -17.38 3.57
N LEU A 254 4.20 -16.44 2.99
CA LEU A 254 3.31 -16.72 1.87
C LEU A 254 4.09 -17.28 0.67
N GLY A 255 5.22 -16.66 0.31
CA GLY A 255 6.11 -17.16 -0.75
C GLY A 255 6.61 -18.60 -0.50
N PHE A 256 6.92 -18.93 0.76
CA PHE A 256 7.27 -20.28 1.17
C PHE A 256 6.13 -21.29 1.01
N PHE A 257 4.90 -20.94 1.38
CA PHE A 257 3.74 -21.82 1.17
C PHE A 257 3.45 -22.03 -0.33
N TYR A 258 3.60 -21.00 -1.17
CA TYR A 258 3.53 -21.17 -2.63
C TYR A 258 4.63 -22.09 -3.17
N TYR A 259 5.84 -22.03 -2.62
CA TYR A 259 6.92 -22.95 -2.94
C TYR A 259 6.56 -24.39 -2.54
N LEU A 260 6.11 -24.59 -1.31
CA LEU A 260 5.74 -25.91 -0.78
C LEU A 260 4.60 -26.54 -1.58
N ALA A 261 3.57 -25.76 -1.89
CA ALA A 261 2.45 -26.20 -2.72
C ALA A 261 2.92 -26.64 -4.11
N HIS A 262 3.89 -25.93 -4.70
CA HIS A 262 4.46 -26.31 -5.99
C HIS A 262 5.25 -27.63 -5.90
N GLU A 263 6.14 -27.77 -4.92
CA GLU A 263 6.97 -28.97 -4.74
C GLU A 263 6.14 -30.23 -4.42
N ARG A 264 5.06 -30.04 -3.66
CA ARG A 264 4.13 -31.11 -3.25
C ARG A 264 2.96 -31.31 -4.23
N LYS A 265 2.91 -30.56 -5.33
CA LYS A 265 1.82 -30.59 -6.32
C LYS A 265 0.43 -30.36 -5.71
N TRP A 266 0.33 -29.52 -4.68
CA TRP A 266 -0.95 -29.12 -4.09
C TRP A 266 -1.74 -28.22 -5.05
N HIS A 267 -3.06 -28.20 -4.90
CA HIS A 267 -3.92 -27.31 -5.67
C HIS A 267 -3.56 -25.83 -5.39
N PRO A 268 -3.51 -24.94 -6.41
CA PRO A 268 -3.10 -23.53 -6.23
C PRO A 268 -3.93 -22.73 -5.22
N ILE A 269 -5.14 -23.20 -4.90
CA ILE A 269 -5.99 -22.59 -3.87
C ILE A 269 -5.44 -22.76 -2.45
N VAL A 270 -4.68 -23.83 -2.19
CA VAL A 270 -4.13 -24.13 -0.86
C VAL A 270 -3.22 -23.00 -0.38
N PRO A 271 -2.15 -22.60 -1.11
CA PRO A 271 -1.31 -21.48 -0.68
C PRO A 271 -2.05 -20.15 -0.64
N LEU A 272 -3.10 -19.95 -1.46
CA LEU A 272 -3.95 -18.77 -1.35
C LEU A 272 -4.72 -18.74 -0.03
N LEU A 273 -5.30 -19.86 0.39
CA LEU A 273 -6.02 -19.97 1.66
C LEU A 273 -5.09 -19.81 2.87
N THR A 274 -3.79 -20.13 2.75
CA THR A 274 -2.81 -19.87 3.82
C THR A 274 -2.58 -18.38 4.09
N ALA A 275 -2.96 -17.48 3.18
CA ALA A 275 -2.85 -16.04 3.41
C ALA A 275 -3.71 -15.59 4.60
N ILE A 276 -4.90 -16.17 4.78
CA ILE A 276 -5.82 -15.82 5.87
C ILE A 276 -5.19 -16.06 7.25
N PRO A 277 -4.76 -17.28 7.62
CA PRO A 277 -4.12 -17.51 8.91
C PRO A 277 -2.78 -16.78 9.05
N ILE A 278 -2.01 -16.56 7.98
CA ILE A 278 -0.75 -15.78 8.07
C ILE A 278 -1.01 -14.34 8.52
N VAL A 279 -2.10 -13.73 8.04
CA VAL A 279 -2.46 -12.36 8.38
C VAL A 279 -3.17 -12.28 9.72
N LEU A 280 -4.09 -13.20 10.01
CA LEU A 280 -4.89 -13.19 11.24
C LEU A 280 -4.17 -13.75 12.47
N PHE A 281 -3.12 -14.54 12.28
CA PHE A 281 -2.32 -15.12 13.36
C PHE A 281 -0.89 -14.56 13.30
N PRO A 282 -0.59 -13.45 14.00
CA PRO A 282 0.73 -12.80 13.94
C PRO A 282 1.95 -13.73 14.13
N PRO A 283 1.91 -14.77 15.00
CA PRO A 283 3.02 -15.71 15.13
C PRO A 283 3.36 -16.49 13.84
N ALA A 284 2.45 -16.56 12.86
CA ALA A 284 2.71 -17.22 11.58
C ALA A 284 3.88 -16.59 10.80
N MET A 285 4.24 -15.33 11.08
CA MET A 285 5.40 -14.68 10.48
C MET A 285 6.73 -15.40 10.79
N ILE A 286 6.79 -16.19 11.87
CA ILE A 286 7.97 -16.98 12.24
C ILE A 286 8.36 -17.92 11.11
N ILE A 287 7.40 -18.46 10.35
CA ILE A 287 7.67 -19.30 9.17
C ILE A 287 8.50 -18.54 8.14
N GLY A 288 8.19 -17.26 7.92
CA GLY A 288 8.94 -16.39 7.01
C GLY A 288 10.35 -16.10 7.51
N ILE A 289 10.52 -15.89 8.82
CA ILE A 289 11.84 -15.73 9.44
C ILE A 289 12.67 -17.01 9.26
N LEU A 290 12.09 -18.18 9.52
CA LEU A 290 12.76 -19.48 9.40
C LEU A 290 13.15 -19.79 7.94
N ASP A 291 12.27 -19.51 6.97
CA ASP A 291 12.57 -19.68 5.52
C ASP A 291 13.71 -18.77 5.05
N LEU A 292 13.88 -17.61 5.69
CA LEU A 292 14.96 -16.69 5.37
C LEU A 292 16.27 -17.05 6.09
N ALA A 293 16.18 -17.49 7.34
CA ALA A 293 17.32 -17.84 8.20
C ALA A 293 17.96 -19.17 7.79
N PHE A 294 17.14 -20.16 7.45
CA PHE A 294 17.57 -21.50 7.11
C PHE A 294 17.22 -21.82 5.65
N PRO A 295 18.00 -22.67 4.96
CA PRO A 295 17.71 -23.07 3.57
C PRO A 295 16.55 -24.09 3.50
N LEU A 296 15.38 -23.76 4.07
CA LEU A 296 14.24 -24.68 4.18
C LEU A 296 13.80 -25.21 2.81
N ARG A 297 13.73 -24.33 1.80
CA ARG A 297 13.34 -24.72 0.43
C ARG A 297 14.22 -25.83 -0.14
N GLN A 298 15.53 -25.76 0.07
CA GLN A 298 16.49 -26.76 -0.43
C GLN A 298 16.33 -28.11 0.29
N ALA A 299 16.02 -28.09 1.59
CA ALA A 299 15.79 -29.32 2.36
C ALA A 299 14.58 -30.11 1.81
N PHE A 300 13.50 -29.43 1.43
CA PHE A 300 12.32 -30.09 0.86
C PHE A 300 12.51 -30.57 -0.59
N SER A 301 13.45 -29.98 -1.34
CA SER A 301 13.80 -30.42 -2.70
C SER A 301 14.70 -31.67 -2.69
N LYS A 302 15.60 -31.80 -1.70
CA LYS A 302 16.56 -32.92 -1.61
C LYS A 302 15.94 -34.27 -1.20
N ASN A 303 14.79 -34.29 -0.53
CA ASN A 303 14.10 -35.53 -0.14
C ASN A 303 13.45 -36.31 -1.32
N LYS A 304 13.88 -36.05 -2.57
CA LYS A 304 13.48 -36.77 -3.79
C LYS A 304 14.66 -37.37 -4.57
N ARG A 305 15.85 -37.47 -3.96
CA ARG A 305 16.94 -38.32 -4.47
C ARG A 305 17.09 -39.55 -3.60
#